data_AF-A0A1M5BWH5-F1
#
_entry.id   AF-A0A1M5BWH5-F1
#
_cell.length_a   1.000
_cell.length_b   1.000
_cell.length_c   1.000
_cell.angle_alpha   90.00
_cell.angle_beta   90.00
_cell.angle_gamma   90.00
#
_symmetry.space_group_name_H-M   'P 1'
#
loop_
_entity.id
_entity.type
_entity.pdbx_description
1 polymer ?
#
loop_
_entity_poly.entity_id
_entity_poly.type
_entity_poly.pdbx_seq_one_letter_code
_entity_poly.pdbx_strand_id
1 'polypeptide(L)'
;MNTFLDVTAIVNRAKQVLNFKRDSELAEFLGVSRPTLSNWYARYRIDFPLLLDKMGSDVDYNWLLIGKGNPKHRPTCCNNELVQGKVEIIHNPKIMEAMNDRSVVLYDIAAAANLKTLFTNKNQFAVGKIKIPSISFV
;
A
#
# COMPACT_ATOMS: atom_id res chain seq x y z
N MET A 1 -8.71 -14.99 11.08
CA MET A 1 -7.38 -15.18 11.68
C MET A 1 -7.26 -14.24 12.84
N ASN A 2 -6.98 -14.75 14.04
CA ASN A 2 -6.89 -13.94 15.26
C ASN A 2 -5.56 -13.18 15.24
N THR A 3 -5.55 -11.95 14.74
CA THR A 3 -4.37 -11.07 14.71
C THR A 3 -4.15 -10.48 16.10
N PHE A 4 -3.75 -11.33 17.04
CA PHE A 4 -3.30 -10.85 18.34
C PHE A 4 -1.93 -10.19 18.14
N LEU A 5 -1.85 -8.87 18.38
CA LEU A 5 -0.62 -8.11 18.26
C LEU A 5 0.32 -8.52 19.40
N ASP A 6 1.43 -9.16 19.05
CA ASP A 6 2.45 -9.57 20.01
C ASP A 6 3.28 -8.36 20.47
N VAL A 7 2.99 -7.88 21.67
CA VAL A 7 3.68 -6.74 22.29
C VAL A 7 5.18 -6.99 22.37
N THR A 8 5.62 -8.21 22.69
CA THR A 8 7.05 -8.52 22.81
C THR A 8 7.75 -8.37 21.46
N ALA A 9 7.12 -8.89 20.40
CA ALA A 9 7.65 -8.79 19.05
C ALA A 9 7.67 -7.35 18.54
N ILE A 10 6.62 -6.56 18.83
CA ILE A 10 6.55 -5.14 18.47
C ILE A 10 7.68 -4.34 19.14
N VAL A 11 7.87 -4.52 20.45
CA VAL A 11 8.92 -3.80 21.19
C VAL A 11 10.32 -4.20 20.71
N ASN A 12 10.54 -5.48 20.41
CA ASN A 12 11.82 -5.93 19.86
C ASN A 12 12.08 -5.36 18.46
N ARG A 13 11.07 -5.31 17.59
CA ARG A 13 11.19 -4.65 16.27
C ARG A 13 11.44 -3.15 16.39
N ALA A 14 10.82 -2.47 17.35
CA ALA A 14 11.09 -1.07 17.62
C ALA A 14 12.55 -0.83 18.02
N LYS A 15 13.09 -1.65 18.94
CA LYS A 15 14.51 -1.62 19.32
C LYS A 15 15.44 -1.88 18.14
N GLN A 16 15.08 -2.82 17.26
CA GLN A 16 15.89 -3.17 16.09
C GLN A 16 16.08 -1.99 15.14
N VAL A 17 15.02 -1.24 14.82
CA VAL A 17 15.12 -0.06 13.94
C VAL A 17 16.00 1.02 14.56
N LEU A 18 15.85 1.24 15.87
CA LEU A 18 16.56 2.28 16.61
C LEU A 18 17.97 1.84 17.05
N ASN A 19 18.38 0.60 16.75
CA ASN A 19 19.62 -0.03 17.21
C ASN A 19 19.80 -0.02 18.75
N PHE A 20 18.70 -0.08 19.49
CA PHE A 20 18.73 -0.16 20.94
C PHE A 20 18.95 -1.59 21.42
N LYS A 21 19.81 -1.75 22.43
CA LYS A 21 20.09 -3.05 23.05
C LYS A 21 19.26 -3.25 24.31
N ARG A 22 18.86 -2.16 24.97
CA ARG A 22 18.20 -2.21 26.28
C ARG A 22 16.83 -1.55 26.24
N ASP A 23 15.90 -2.12 27.01
CA ASP A 23 14.55 -1.57 27.19
C ASP A 23 14.57 -0.19 27.85
N SER A 24 15.63 0.12 28.61
CA SER A 24 15.86 1.46 29.17
C SER A 24 16.05 2.52 28.09
N GLU A 25 16.78 2.20 27.02
CA GLU A 25 17.06 3.13 25.92
C GLU A 25 15.77 3.43 25.15
N LEU A 26 14.95 2.39 24.92
CA LEU A 26 13.63 2.58 24.31
C LEU A 26 12.69 3.39 25.20
N ALA A 27 12.67 3.14 26.52
CA ALA A 27 11.84 3.91 27.45
C ALA A 27 12.23 5.39 27.46
N GLU A 28 13.53 5.69 27.47
CA GLU A 28 14.07 7.05 27.40
C GLU A 28 13.70 7.73 26.07
N PHE A 29 13.81 7.02 24.94
CA PHE A 29 13.41 7.53 23.62
C PHE A 29 11.91 7.86 23.54
N LEU A 30 11.07 6.99 24.08
CA LEU A 30 9.62 7.17 24.13
C LEU A 30 9.20 8.24 25.15
N GLY A 31 10.11 8.66 26.04
CA GLY A 31 9.80 9.62 27.12
C GLY A 31 8.96 9.01 28.24
N VAL A 32 9.03 7.69 28.45
CA VAL A 32 8.29 6.97 29.51
C VAL A 32 9.22 6.40 30.55
N SER A 33 8.69 6.14 31.75
CA SER A 33 9.45 5.45 32.79
C SER A 33 9.74 3.99 32.41
N ARG A 34 10.87 3.43 32.87
CA ARG A 34 11.18 2.00 32.69
C ARG A 34 10.05 1.08 33.21
N PRO A 35 9.44 1.34 34.39
CA PRO A 35 8.27 0.58 34.84
C PRO A 35 7.08 0.64 33.88
N THR A 36 6.85 1.76 33.20
CA THR A 36 5.78 1.90 32.19
C THR A 36 6.00 0.91 31.05
N LEU A 37 7.23 0.84 30.53
CA LEU A 37 7.57 -0.08 29.45
C LEU A 37 7.52 -1.55 29.93
N SER A 38 7.97 -1.84 31.15
CA SER A 38 7.82 -3.17 31.77
C SER A 38 6.35 -3.58 31.91
N ASN A 39 5.46 -2.65 32.27
CA ASN A 39 4.02 -2.88 32.37
C ASN A 39 3.39 -3.20 31.01
N TRP A 40 3.94 -2.70 29.90
CA TRP A 40 3.41 -3.03 28.58
C TRP A 40 3.49 -4.52 28.29
N TYR A 41 4.62 -5.14 28.62
CA TYR A 41 4.81 -6.58 28.52
C TYR A 41 3.88 -7.35 29.47
N ALA A 42 3.83 -6.93 30.74
CA ALA A 42 3.05 -7.64 31.76
C ALA A 42 1.54 -7.65 31.49
N ARG A 43 1.02 -6.56 30.90
CA ARG A 43 -0.42 -6.39 30.63
C ARG A 43 -0.82 -6.74 29.21
N TYR A 44 0.13 -7.10 28.34
CA TYR A 44 -0.10 -7.27 26.89
C TYR A 44 -0.89 -6.08 26.30
N ARG A 45 -0.46 -4.87 26.67
CA ARG A 45 -1.05 -3.60 26.23
C ARG A 45 0.06 -2.63 25.92
N ILE A 46 -0.04 -1.94 24.81
CA ILE A 46 0.95 -0.97 24.37
C ILE A 46 0.25 0.34 24.06
N ASP A 47 0.93 1.45 24.33
CA ASP A 47 0.48 2.78 23.94
C ASP A 47 0.81 3.00 22.45
N PHE A 48 -0.07 2.54 21.57
CA PHE A 48 0.12 2.66 20.12
C PHE A 48 0.25 4.11 19.65
N PRO A 49 -0.60 5.07 20.08
CA PRO A 49 -0.42 6.47 19.72
C PRO A 49 0.99 6.97 20.01
N LEU A 50 1.50 6.72 21.21
CA LEU A 50 2.85 7.14 21.59
C LEU A 50 3.94 6.46 20.75
N LEU A 51 3.85 5.15 20.55
CA LEU A 51 4.84 4.40 19.77
C LEU A 51 4.89 4.89 18.32
N LEU A 52 3.72 5.02 17.68
CA LEU A 52 3.62 5.39 16.27
C LEU A 52 4.05 6.84 16.03
N ASP A 53 3.69 7.76 16.93
CA ASP A 53 4.12 9.16 16.89
C ASP A 53 5.66 9.28 16.98
N LYS A 54 6.28 8.56 17.92
CA LYS A 54 7.73 8.58 18.10
C LYS A 54 8.52 7.91 16.98
N MET A 55 7.97 6.86 16.36
CA MET A 55 8.62 6.17 15.25
C MET A 55 8.49 6.91 13.91
N GLY A 56 7.49 7.79 13.79
CA GLY A 56 7.29 8.64 12.63
C GLY A 56 7.09 7.87 11.32
N SER A 57 7.40 8.52 10.20
CA SER A 57 7.29 7.97 8.84
C SER A 57 8.48 7.12 8.40
N ASP A 58 9.47 6.90 9.26
CA ASP A 58 10.71 6.21 8.91
C ASP A 58 10.54 4.68 8.88
N VAL A 59 9.49 4.18 9.54
CA VAL A 59 9.25 2.75 9.76
C VAL A 59 7.97 2.30 9.08
N ASP A 60 8.03 1.15 8.40
CA ASP A 60 6.84 0.50 7.89
C ASP A 60 6.00 -0.09 9.04
N TYR A 61 4.75 0.35 9.16
CA TYR A 61 3.88 -0.07 10.25
C TYR A 61 3.42 -1.53 10.13
N ASN A 62 3.33 -2.10 8.92
CA ASN A 62 3.03 -3.53 8.78
C ASN A 62 4.19 -4.38 9.30
N TRP A 63 5.43 -3.93 9.04
CA TRP A 63 6.60 -4.60 9.59
C TRP A 63 6.65 -4.42 11.11
N LEU A 64 6.45 -3.21 11.63
CA LEU A 64 6.49 -2.94 13.07
C LEU A 64 5.41 -3.72 13.84
N LEU A 65 4.17 -3.73 13.35
CA LEU A 65 3.02 -4.30 14.08
C LEU A 65 2.84 -5.79 13.83
N ILE A 66 3.03 -6.24 12.58
CA ILE A 66 2.67 -7.59 12.12
C ILE A 66 3.93 -8.41 11.76
N GLY A 67 5.10 -7.78 11.66
CA GLY A 67 6.33 -8.44 11.23
C GLY A 67 6.36 -8.76 9.73
N LYS A 68 5.48 -8.16 8.93
CA LYS A 68 5.39 -8.39 7.48
C LYS A 68 5.98 -7.21 6.71
N GLY A 69 6.80 -7.49 5.70
CA GLY A 69 7.43 -6.46 4.87
C GLY A 69 8.85 -6.14 5.32
N ASN A 70 9.28 -4.90 5.14
CA ASN A 70 10.64 -4.43 5.44
C ASN A 70 10.61 -3.35 6.53
N PRO A 71 11.67 -3.21 7.35
CA PRO A 71 11.69 -2.25 8.45
C PRO A 71 11.62 -0.79 8.00
N LYS A 72 12.28 -0.46 6.88
CA LYS A 72 12.26 0.90 6.34
C LYS A 72 10.97 1.13 5.59
N HIS A 73 10.31 2.24 5.89
CA HIS A 73 9.22 2.72 5.07
C HIS A 73 9.77 3.04 3.67
N ARG A 74 9.36 2.26 2.66
CA ARG A 74 9.70 2.55 1.27
C ARG A 74 8.51 3.26 0.63
N PRO A 75 8.53 4.61 0.51
CA PRO A 75 7.47 5.29 -0.22
C PRO A 75 7.49 4.80 -1.66
N THR A 76 6.31 4.45 -2.19
CA THR A 76 6.15 4.27 -3.63
C THR A 76 6.27 5.66 -4.24
N CYS A 77 7.32 5.89 -5.00
CA CYS A 77 7.56 7.17 -5.66
C CYS A 77 7.27 7.01 -7.15
N CYS A 78 6.44 7.89 -7.69
CA CYS A 78 6.40 8.07 -9.13
C CYS A 78 7.57 8.98 -9.52
N ASN A 79 8.44 8.47 -10.39
CA ASN A 79 9.55 9.20 -10.97
C ASN A 79 9.35 9.17 -12.49
N ASN A 80 8.52 10.06 -13.02
CA ASN A 80 8.31 10.20 -14.46
C ASN A 80 8.65 11.63 -14.90
N GLU A 81 8.94 11.84 -16.18
CA GLU A 81 9.37 13.16 -16.69
C GLU A 81 8.39 14.30 -16.38
N LEU A 82 7.10 13.96 -16.23
CA LEU A 82 6.01 14.92 -16.00
C LEU A 82 5.74 15.19 -14.51
N VAL A 83 5.96 14.22 -13.63
CA VAL A 83 5.60 14.30 -12.19
C VAL A 83 6.56 13.45 -11.37
N GLN A 84 7.10 14.05 -10.31
CA GLN A 84 7.87 13.37 -9.27
C GLN A 84 7.19 13.55 -7.92
N GLY A 85 6.96 12.47 -7.18
CA GLY A 85 6.38 12.56 -5.85
C GLY A 85 6.07 11.22 -5.18
N LYS A 86 5.85 11.27 -3.86
CA LYS A 86 5.32 10.14 -3.08
C LYS A 86 3.88 9.87 -3.52
N VAL A 87 3.56 8.62 -3.77
CA VAL A 87 2.22 8.18 -4.19
C VAL A 87 1.70 7.16 -3.20
N GLU A 88 0.41 7.27 -2.90
CA GLU A 88 -0.32 6.30 -2.07
C GLU A 88 -1.44 5.68 -2.91
N ILE A 89 -1.60 4.36 -2.79
CA ILE A 89 -2.65 3.63 -3.49
C ILE A 89 -3.97 3.93 -2.76
N ILE A 90 -4.83 4.74 -3.37
CA ILE A 90 -6.17 5.05 -2.82
C ILE A 90 -7.22 3.99 -3.16
N HIS A 91 -6.92 3.08 -4.08
CA HIS A 91 -7.84 2.03 -4.51
C HIS A 91 -7.09 0.73 -4.83
N ASN A 92 -7.46 -0.35 -4.14
CA ASN A 92 -6.97 -1.68 -4.45
C ASN A 92 -8.13 -2.50 -5.05
N PRO A 93 -8.20 -2.64 -6.39
CA PRO A 93 -9.29 -3.36 -7.02
C PRO A 93 -9.27 -4.83 -6.56
N LYS A 94 -10.43 -5.35 -6.18
CA LYS A 94 -10.57 -6.76 -5.73
C LYS A 94 -10.33 -7.77 -6.86
N ILE A 95 -10.41 -7.30 -8.10
CA ILE A 95 -10.25 -8.11 -9.30
C ILE A 95 -8.97 -7.65 -9.97
N MET A 96 -8.11 -8.59 -10.35
CA MET A 96 -6.91 -8.30 -11.12
C MET A 96 -7.33 -7.71 -12.46
N GLU A 97 -7.02 -6.42 -12.66
CA GLU A 97 -7.22 -5.79 -13.95
C GLU A 97 -6.27 -6.38 -14.99
N ALA A 98 -6.77 -6.61 -16.20
CA ALA A 98 -5.94 -7.10 -17.30
C ALA A 98 -4.83 -6.07 -17.61
N MET A 99 -3.57 -6.46 -17.43
CA MET A 99 -2.38 -5.62 -17.65
C MET A 99 -1.96 -5.50 -19.11
N ASN A 100 -2.78 -5.96 -20.04
CA ASN A 100 -2.50 -5.90 -21.46
C ASN A 100 -3.10 -4.64 -22.07
N ASP A 101 -2.46 -4.13 -23.13
CA ASP A 101 -3.03 -3.09 -23.98
C ASP A 101 -4.44 -3.48 -24.42
N ARG A 102 -5.42 -2.63 -24.08
CA ARG A 102 -6.81 -2.83 -24.48
C ARG A 102 -7.07 -1.98 -25.72
N SER A 103 -7.96 -2.43 -26.60
CA SER A 103 -8.39 -1.62 -27.73
C SER A 103 -9.91 -1.59 -27.81
N VAL A 104 -10.46 -0.41 -28.05
CA VAL A 104 -11.89 -0.20 -28.26
C VAL A 104 -12.10 0.07 -29.74
N VAL A 105 -12.90 -0.76 -30.39
CA VAL A 105 -13.27 -0.56 -31.80
C VAL A 105 -14.26 0.58 -31.90
N LEU A 106 -14.01 1.51 -32.82
CA LEU A 106 -14.90 2.61 -33.16
C LEU A 106 -15.80 2.18 -34.30
N TYR A 107 -17.10 2.44 -34.19
CA TYR A 107 -18.08 2.14 -35.22
C TYR A 107 -18.75 3.41 -35.72
N ASP A 108 -19.04 3.45 -37.02
CA ASP A 108 -19.93 4.47 -37.58
C ASP A 108 -21.39 4.05 -37.35
N ILE A 109 -22.08 4.80 -36.49
CA ILE A 109 -23.47 4.54 -36.13
C ILE A 109 -24.41 4.86 -37.29
N ALA A 110 -24.05 5.83 -38.16
CA ALA A 110 -24.88 6.21 -39.30
C ALA A 110 -24.85 5.18 -40.44
N ALA A 111 -23.80 4.36 -40.49
CA ALA A 111 -23.66 3.31 -41.50
C ALA A 111 -24.52 2.06 -41.22
N ALA A 112 -25.07 1.91 -40.01
CA ALA A 112 -25.89 0.78 -39.60
C ALA A 112 -27.35 1.18 -39.37
N ALA A 113 -28.29 0.29 -39.72
CA ALA A 113 -29.72 0.56 -39.54
C ALA A 113 -30.15 0.55 -38.06
N ASN A 114 -29.45 -0.21 -37.21
CA ASN A 114 -29.66 -0.27 -35.76
C ASN A 114 -28.44 -0.88 -35.04
N LEU A 115 -28.45 -0.81 -33.69
CA LEU A 115 -27.36 -1.36 -32.86
C LEU A 115 -27.14 -2.86 -33.07
N LYS A 116 -28.21 -3.64 -33.28
CA LYS A 116 -28.06 -5.08 -33.53
C LYS A 116 -27.27 -5.33 -34.80
N THR A 117 -27.59 -4.64 -35.89
CA THR A 117 -26.88 -4.71 -37.18
C THR A 117 -25.44 -4.24 -37.08
N LEU A 118 -25.19 -3.19 -36.28
CA LEU A 118 -23.87 -2.64 -36.03
C LEU A 118 -22.92 -3.68 -35.40
N PHE A 119 -23.44 -4.56 -34.53
CA PHE A 119 -22.65 -5.61 -33.87
C PHE A 119 -22.74 -7.00 -34.52
N THR A 120 -23.57 -7.20 -35.56
CA THR A 120 -23.75 -8.55 -36.17
C THR A 120 -22.52 -8.95 -36.98
N ASN A 121 -21.84 -7.99 -37.61
CA ASN A 121 -20.60 -8.21 -38.34
C ASN A 121 -19.51 -7.26 -37.80
N LYS A 122 -18.67 -7.80 -36.91
CA LYS A 122 -17.74 -7.06 -36.04
C LYS A 122 -16.79 -6.08 -36.76
N ASN A 123 -16.60 -6.21 -38.07
CA ASN A 123 -15.65 -5.39 -38.82
C ASN A 123 -16.31 -4.52 -39.92
N GLN A 124 -17.57 -4.75 -40.26
CA GLN A 124 -18.19 -4.10 -41.42
C GLN A 124 -18.40 -2.59 -41.23
N PHE A 125 -18.73 -2.19 -40.01
CA PHE A 125 -18.98 -0.79 -39.65
C PHE A 125 -17.86 -0.19 -38.80
N ALA A 126 -16.72 -0.87 -38.69
CA ALA A 126 -15.60 -0.43 -37.88
C ALA A 126 -14.80 0.66 -38.62
N VAL A 127 -14.65 1.83 -38.01
CA VAL A 127 -13.92 2.99 -38.57
C VAL A 127 -12.53 3.17 -37.98
N GLY A 128 -12.22 2.52 -36.86
CA GLY A 128 -10.93 2.65 -36.22
C GLY A 128 -10.84 1.95 -34.88
N LYS A 129 -9.75 2.19 -34.16
CA LYS A 129 -9.52 1.66 -32.81
C LYS A 129 -8.86 2.71 -31.94
N ILE A 130 -9.37 2.87 -30.72
CA ILE A 130 -8.68 3.61 -29.66
C ILE A 130 -7.85 2.61 -28.88
N LYS A 131 -6.53 2.85 -28.78
CA LYS A 131 -5.61 2.05 -27.97
C LYS A 131 -5.59 2.62 -26.55
N ILE A 132 -5.88 1.77 -25.58
CA ILE A 132 -5.75 2.05 -24.15
C ILE A 132 -4.47 1.34 -23.71
N PRO A 133 -3.35 2.07 -23.54
CA PRO A 133 -2.10 1.47 -23.12
C PRO A 133 -2.24 0.89 -21.71
N SER A 134 -1.52 -0.20 -21.44
CA SER A 134 -1.41 -0.67 -20.07
C SER A 134 -0.64 0.35 -19.21
N ILE A 135 -1.11 0.53 -17.99
CA ILE A 135 -0.40 1.34 -16.99
C ILE A 135 0.31 0.34 -16.10
N SER A 136 1.60 0.11 -16.35
CA SER A 136 2.44 -0.68 -15.47
C SER A 136 2.69 0.12 -14.20
N PHE A 137 2.01 -0.24 -13.11
CA PHE A 137 2.41 0.18 -11.78
C PHE A 137 3.60 -0.71 -11.36
N VAL A 138 4.82 -0.17 -11.52
CA VAL A 138 6.07 -0.75 -11.00
C VAL A 138 6.24 -0.34 -9.54
#